data_AF-A0AA43FEE8-F1
#
_entry.id   AF-A0AA43FEE8-F1
#
_cell.length_a   1.000
_cell.length_b   1.000
_cell.length_c   1.000
_cell.angle_alpha   90.00
_cell.angle_beta   90.00
_cell.angle_gamma   90.00
#
_symmetry.space_group_name_H-M   'P 1'
#
loop_
_entity.id
_entity.type
_entity.pdbx_description
1 polymer ?
#
loop_
_entity_poly.entity_id
_entity_poly.type
_entity_poly.pdbx_seq_one_letter_code
_entity_poly.pdbx_strand_id
1 'polypeptide(L)'
;MTTPHPDLVLTDEVAQALNDRTAVVALESTIISHGMPFPQNVEMATEVERIIRDGGAVPATIAVLDGRPRIGLSRDDLHLLATSPDVPKVSTRDLPYAISQGTHGATTVASTMRLAALAGISVFVTGGMGGVHRGAERTYDVSADL
;
A
#
# COMPACT_ATOMS: atom_id res chain seq x y z
N MET A 1 12.75 18.91 0.99
CA MET A 1 11.49 18.35 0.45
C MET A 1 11.89 17.36 -0.62
N THR A 2 11.44 16.12 -0.50
CA THR A 2 11.74 15.04 -1.44
C THR A 2 10.70 15.05 -2.54
N THR A 3 11.12 15.40 -3.75
CA THR A 3 10.33 15.15 -4.97
C THR A 3 10.00 13.66 -5.04
N PRO A 4 8.75 13.27 -5.35
CA PRO A 4 8.40 11.87 -5.55
C PRO A 4 9.33 11.20 -6.57
N HIS A 5 9.71 9.95 -6.31
CA HIS A 5 10.53 9.19 -7.24
C HIS A 5 9.85 9.06 -8.61
N PRO A 6 10.54 9.29 -9.74
CA PRO A 6 9.91 9.41 -11.07
C PRO A 6 9.20 8.14 -11.56
N ASP A 7 9.58 6.97 -11.05
CA ASP A 7 8.96 5.69 -11.44
C ASP A 7 7.61 5.42 -10.74
N LEU A 8 7.26 6.23 -9.73
CA LEU A 8 5.97 6.11 -9.04
C LEU A 8 4.86 6.71 -9.89
N VAL A 9 3.70 6.06 -9.88
CA VAL A 9 2.48 6.57 -10.51
C VAL A 9 1.53 7.03 -9.42
N LEU A 10 1.35 8.35 -9.31
CA LEU A 10 0.46 8.97 -8.33
C LEU A 10 -0.90 9.25 -8.99
N THR A 11 -1.98 9.17 -8.23
CA THR A 11 -3.24 9.80 -8.66
C THR A 11 -3.11 11.32 -8.65
N ASP A 12 -3.89 12.01 -9.48
CA ASP A 12 -3.90 13.48 -9.53
C ASP A 12 -4.16 14.09 -8.15
N GLU A 13 -5.05 13.47 -7.37
CA GLU A 13 -5.38 13.92 -6.03
C GLU A 13 -4.18 13.86 -5.07
N VAL A 14 -3.45 12.74 -5.06
CA VAL A 14 -2.26 12.60 -4.21
C VAL A 14 -1.15 13.54 -4.68
N ALA A 15 -0.93 13.66 -5.99
CA ALA A 15 0.07 14.57 -6.54
C ALA A 15 -0.22 16.03 -6.16
N GLN A 16 -1.48 16.46 -6.27
CA GLN A 16 -1.92 17.79 -5.87
C GLN A 16 -1.76 18.01 -4.36
N ALA A 17 -2.16 17.04 -3.54
CA ALA A 17 -2.03 17.13 -2.08
C ALA A 17 -0.57 17.30 -1.64
N LEU A 18 0.35 16.54 -2.25
CA LEU A 18 1.77 16.66 -1.98
C LEU A 18 2.34 18.02 -2.41
N ASN A 19 1.92 18.53 -3.56
CA ASN A 19 2.32 19.86 -4.04
C ASN A 19 1.83 20.99 -3.11
N ASP A 20 0.58 20.89 -2.67
CA ASP A 20 -0.08 21.89 -1.84
C ASP A 20 0.26 21.76 -0.34
N ARG A 21 1.02 20.71 0.03
CA ARG A 21 1.34 20.35 1.41
C ARG A 21 0.11 20.04 2.27
N THR A 22 -0.93 19.55 1.62
CA THR A 22 -2.07 18.92 2.29
C THR A 22 -1.61 17.58 2.88
N ALA A 23 -2.13 17.21 4.05
CA ALA A 23 -1.77 15.95 4.69
C ALA A 23 -2.15 14.77 3.81
N VAL A 24 -1.23 13.83 3.62
CA VAL A 24 -1.46 12.57 2.91
C VAL A 24 -1.21 11.41 3.87
N VAL A 25 -2.11 10.43 3.88
CA VAL A 25 -2.00 9.24 4.73
C VAL A 25 -1.93 8.01 3.83
N ALA A 26 -0.80 7.29 3.87
CA ALA A 26 -0.65 6.04 3.14
C ALA A 26 -1.50 4.93 3.76
N LEU A 27 -1.90 3.96 2.92
CA LEU A 27 -2.61 2.73 3.29
C LEU A 27 -2.00 1.54 2.55
N GLU A 28 -1.91 0.37 3.19
CA GLU A 28 -1.43 -0.86 2.54
C GLU A 28 -2.53 -1.60 1.79
N SER A 29 -2.15 -2.47 0.85
CA SER A 29 -3.08 -3.28 0.06
C SER A 29 -3.10 -4.77 0.45
N THR A 30 -2.16 -5.26 1.26
CA THR A 30 -2.18 -6.66 1.71
C THR A 30 -3.47 -7.02 2.43
N ILE A 31 -3.96 -6.15 3.32
CA ILE A 31 -5.23 -6.35 4.01
C ILE A 31 -6.43 -6.51 3.06
N ILE A 32 -6.38 -5.90 1.87
CA ILE A 32 -7.45 -5.97 0.85
C ILE A 32 -7.44 -7.35 0.17
N SER A 33 -6.28 -7.82 -0.28
CA SER A 33 -6.19 -9.09 -1.03
C SER A 33 -6.12 -10.33 -0.13
N HIS A 34 -5.57 -10.22 1.08
CA HIS A 34 -5.24 -11.38 1.93
C HIS A 34 -5.78 -11.28 3.36
N GLY A 35 -6.23 -10.09 3.80
CA GLY A 35 -6.65 -9.86 5.19
C GLY A 35 -8.14 -10.05 5.42
N MET A 36 -8.97 -9.85 4.40
CA MET A 36 -10.43 -9.90 4.50
C MET A 36 -11.06 -10.55 3.26
N PRO A 37 -12.18 -11.26 3.41
CA PRO A 37 -12.93 -11.79 2.27
C PRO A 37 -13.62 -10.67 1.47
N PHE A 38 -13.93 -10.96 0.21
CA PHE A 38 -14.82 -10.11 -0.60
C PHE A 38 -16.28 -10.32 -0.21
N PRO A 39 -17.12 -9.27 -0.12
CA PRO A 39 -16.85 -7.86 -0.46
C PRO A 39 -16.29 -6.99 0.68
N GLN A 40 -16.12 -7.56 1.89
CA GLN A 40 -15.73 -6.80 3.08
C GLN A 40 -14.39 -6.08 2.93
N ASN A 41 -13.46 -6.65 2.16
CA ASN A 41 -12.19 -6.02 1.83
C ASN A 41 -12.33 -4.67 1.09
N VAL A 42 -13.23 -4.56 0.10
CA VAL A 42 -13.49 -3.31 -0.64
C VAL A 42 -14.24 -2.32 0.24
N GLU A 43 -15.24 -2.79 0.99
CA GLU A 43 -16.02 -1.96 1.92
C GLU A 43 -15.12 -1.32 2.96
N MET A 44 -14.24 -2.11 3.57
CA MET A 44 -13.27 -1.62 4.55
C MET A 44 -12.30 -0.63 3.93
N ALA A 45 -11.72 -0.93 2.76
CA ALA A 45 -10.79 0.00 2.09
C ALA A 45 -11.46 1.35 1.81
N THR A 46 -12.67 1.33 1.26
CA THR A 46 -13.45 2.54 0.94
C THR A 46 -13.79 3.34 2.20
N GLU A 47 -14.19 2.64 3.28
CA GLU A 47 -14.56 3.28 4.54
C GLU A 47 -13.35 3.94 5.22
N VAL A 48 -12.18 3.29 5.20
CA VAL A 48 -10.95 3.88 5.76
C VAL A 48 -10.52 5.10 4.94
N GLU A 49 -10.61 5.05 3.61
CA GLU A 49 -10.35 6.22 2.77
C GLU A 49 -11.30 7.38 3.11
N ARG A 50 -12.60 7.09 3.32
CA ARG A 50 -13.60 8.08 3.74
C ARG A 50 -13.27 8.71 5.08
N ILE A 51 -12.88 7.91 6.08
CA ILE A 51 -12.50 8.41 7.41
C ILE A 51 -11.31 9.38 7.34
N ILE A 52 -10.31 9.06 6.50
CA ILE A 52 -9.14 9.95 6.29
C ILE A 52 -9.58 11.28 5.65
N ARG A 53 -10.48 11.22 4.66
CA ARG A 53 -11.06 12.40 4.01
C ARG A 53 -11.83 13.28 4.98
N ASP A 54 -12.68 12.68 5.80
CA ASP A 54 -13.44 13.39 6.84
C ASP A 54 -12.52 14.07 7.86
N GLY A 55 -11.33 13.49 8.09
CA GLY A 55 -10.26 14.08 8.90
C GLY A 55 -9.48 15.21 8.23
N GLY A 56 -9.79 15.56 6.98
CA GLY A 56 -9.13 16.63 6.22
C GLY A 56 -7.81 16.24 5.56
N ALA A 57 -7.53 14.94 5.42
CA ALA A 57 -6.35 14.42 4.75
C ALA A 57 -6.72 13.66 3.47
N VAL A 58 -5.74 13.45 2.59
CA VAL A 58 -5.89 12.67 1.36
C VAL A 58 -5.39 11.23 1.60
N PRO A 59 -6.22 10.20 1.40
CA PRO A 59 -5.76 8.82 1.48
C PRO A 59 -4.94 8.44 0.24
N ALA A 60 -3.90 7.64 0.46
CA ALA A 60 -3.09 7.06 -0.60
C ALA A 60 -2.93 5.57 -0.37
N THR A 61 -3.88 4.76 -0.84
CA THR A 61 -3.72 3.31 -0.90
C THR A 61 -2.61 2.95 -1.87
N ILE A 62 -1.68 2.08 -1.47
CA ILE A 62 -0.46 1.76 -2.23
C ILE A 62 -0.48 0.30 -2.66
N ALA A 63 -0.19 0.06 -3.94
CA ALA A 63 -0.04 -1.28 -4.51
C ALA A 63 0.97 -1.26 -5.67
N VAL A 64 1.32 -2.44 -6.19
CA VAL A 64 1.93 -2.57 -7.51
C VAL A 64 0.86 -3.08 -8.47
N LEU A 65 0.59 -2.34 -9.54
CA LEU A 65 -0.37 -2.76 -10.58
C LEU A 65 0.33 -2.75 -11.93
N ASP A 66 0.30 -3.88 -12.65
CA ASP A 66 0.98 -4.05 -13.94
C ASP A 66 2.48 -3.67 -13.87
N GLY A 67 3.14 -4.06 -12.78
CA GLY A 67 4.53 -3.71 -12.49
C GLY A 67 4.78 -2.24 -12.18
N ARG A 68 3.75 -1.41 -12.03
CA ARG A 68 3.88 0.01 -11.67
C ARG A 68 3.55 0.21 -10.19
N PRO A 69 4.46 0.78 -9.38
CA PRO A 69 4.12 1.23 -8.04
C PRO A 69 3.11 2.39 -8.10
N ARG A 70 1.92 2.16 -7.56
CA ARG A 70 0.79 3.10 -7.54
C ARG A 70 0.65 3.73 -6.16
N ILE A 71 0.50 5.05 -6.12
CA ILE A 71 0.29 5.82 -4.89
C ILE A 71 -1.07 6.52 -4.98
N GLY A 72 -2.03 6.03 -4.20
CA GLY A 72 -3.46 6.27 -4.46
C GLY A 72 -3.99 5.27 -5.49
N LEU A 73 -5.21 4.78 -5.28
CA LEU A 73 -5.87 3.81 -6.14
C LEU A 73 -7.27 4.29 -6.51
N SER A 74 -7.74 3.92 -7.69
CA SER A 74 -9.13 4.11 -8.08
C SER A 74 -10.02 3.02 -7.46
N ARG A 75 -11.35 3.21 -7.54
CA ARG A 75 -12.32 2.19 -7.12
C ARG A 75 -12.14 0.88 -7.89
N ASP A 76 -11.80 0.96 -9.17
CA ASP A 76 -11.61 -0.22 -10.01
C ASP A 76 -10.31 -0.96 -9.65
N ASP A 77 -9.26 -0.22 -9.28
CA ASP A 77 -8.02 -0.80 -8.76
C ASP A 77 -8.25 -1.54 -7.43
N LEU A 78 -9.02 -0.95 -6.51
CA LEU A 78 -9.40 -1.60 -5.25
C LEU A 78 -10.21 -2.88 -5.51
N HIS A 79 -11.15 -2.84 -6.45
CA HIS A 79 -11.94 -4.00 -6.83
C HIS A 79 -11.06 -5.09 -7.45
N LEU A 80 -10.11 -4.73 -8.33
CA LEU A 80 -9.15 -5.65 -8.91
C LEU A 80 -8.32 -6.36 -7.83
N LEU A 81 -7.78 -5.62 -6.86
CA LEU A 81 -7.02 -6.20 -5.75
C LEU A 81 -7.87 -7.12 -4.87
N ALA A 82 -9.15 -6.82 -4.73
CA ALA A 82 -10.07 -7.55 -3.87
C ALA A 82 -10.63 -8.83 -4.49
N THR A 83 -10.72 -8.92 -5.82
CA THR A 83 -11.35 -10.06 -6.52
C THR A 83 -10.38 -10.90 -7.34
N SER A 84 -9.19 -10.41 -7.65
CA SER A 84 -8.23 -11.18 -8.44
C SER A 84 -7.62 -12.30 -7.58
N PRO A 85 -7.67 -13.57 -8.04
CA PRO A 85 -7.25 -14.73 -7.24
C PRO A 85 -5.74 -14.80 -7.01
N ASP A 86 -4.95 -14.13 -7.86
CA ASP A 86 -3.49 -14.31 -7.94
C ASP A 86 -2.72 -13.00 -7.69
N VAL A 87 -3.17 -12.14 -6.77
CA VAL A 87 -2.40 -10.97 -6.36
C VAL A 87 -1.39 -11.38 -5.30
N PRO A 88 -0.08 -11.46 -5.58
CA PRO A 88 0.91 -11.85 -4.58
C PRO A 88 1.02 -10.81 -3.47
N LYS A 89 1.27 -11.28 -2.24
CA LYS A 89 1.73 -10.44 -1.13
C LYS A 89 3.17 -10.01 -1.39
N VAL A 90 3.41 -8.70 -1.44
CA VAL A 90 4.69 -8.10 -1.84
C VAL A 90 5.37 -7.40 -0.67
N SER A 91 6.45 -8.00 -0.16
CA SER A 91 7.40 -7.36 0.75
C SER A 91 8.54 -6.69 -0.03
N THR A 92 9.46 -6.02 0.66
CA THR A 92 10.48 -5.17 0.04
C THR A 92 11.39 -5.95 -0.91
N ARG A 93 11.67 -7.22 -0.60
CA ARG A 93 12.44 -8.12 -1.48
C ARG A 93 11.70 -8.52 -2.76
N ASP A 94 10.38 -8.47 -2.74
CA ASP A 94 9.52 -8.93 -3.85
C ASP A 94 9.21 -7.78 -4.82
N LEU A 95 9.35 -6.51 -4.39
CA LEU A 95 9.10 -5.32 -5.21
C LEU A 95 9.83 -5.34 -6.57
N PRO A 96 11.16 -5.58 -6.64
CA PRO A 96 11.86 -5.56 -7.93
C PRO A 96 11.33 -6.64 -8.89
N TYR A 97 10.96 -7.81 -8.36
CA TYR A 97 10.40 -8.88 -9.16
C TYR A 97 9.05 -8.47 -9.75
N ALA A 98 8.11 -8.02 -8.89
CA ALA A 98 6.77 -7.60 -9.31
C ALA A 98 6.83 -6.48 -10.38
N ILE A 99 7.72 -5.50 -10.18
CA ILE A 99 7.95 -4.41 -11.13
C ILE A 99 8.49 -4.94 -12.46
N SER A 100 9.55 -5.76 -12.42
CA SER A 100 10.21 -6.27 -13.64
C SER A 100 9.32 -7.19 -14.48
N GLN A 101 8.43 -7.94 -13.83
CA GLN A 101 7.55 -8.91 -14.50
C GLN A 101 6.22 -8.30 -14.93
N GLY A 102 5.95 -7.02 -14.60
CA GLY A 102 4.67 -6.41 -14.94
C GLY A 102 3.50 -7.00 -14.17
N THR A 103 3.71 -7.59 -12.99
CA THR A 103 2.63 -8.24 -12.24
C THR A 103 1.92 -7.27 -11.30
N HIS A 104 0.70 -7.61 -10.88
CA HIS A 104 0.10 -7.00 -9.70
C HIS A 104 0.80 -7.44 -8.41
N GLY A 105 0.58 -6.73 -7.33
CA GLY A 105 1.09 -7.05 -6.01
C GLY A 105 0.46 -6.21 -4.91
N ALA A 106 -0.06 -6.89 -3.90
CA ALA A 106 -0.58 -6.27 -2.70
C ALA A 106 0.58 -5.99 -1.75
N THR A 107 0.85 -4.72 -1.46
CA THR A 107 2.01 -4.31 -0.68
C THR A 107 1.77 -4.56 0.81
N THR A 108 2.77 -5.14 1.47
CA THR A 108 2.85 -5.26 2.93
C THR A 108 3.26 -3.95 3.57
N VAL A 109 3.09 -3.81 4.88
CA VAL A 109 3.65 -2.72 5.70
C VAL A 109 5.05 -2.29 5.26
N ALA A 110 6.03 -3.19 5.17
CA ALA A 110 7.40 -2.85 4.73
C ALA A 110 7.46 -2.21 3.34
N SER A 111 6.75 -2.78 2.36
CA SER A 111 6.71 -2.25 0.98
C SER A 111 5.95 -0.93 0.89
N THR A 112 4.82 -0.82 1.59
CA THR A 112 4.01 0.40 1.67
C THR A 112 4.84 1.53 2.27
N MET A 113 5.55 1.30 3.38
CA MET A 113 6.46 2.29 3.98
C MET A 113 7.54 2.74 3.00
N ARG A 114 8.17 1.79 2.29
CA ARG A 114 9.22 2.10 1.30
C ARG A 114 8.69 2.99 0.17
N LEU A 115 7.53 2.65 -0.40
CA LEU A 115 6.93 3.40 -1.50
C LEU A 115 6.36 4.75 -1.04
N ALA A 116 5.74 4.81 0.14
CA ALA A 116 5.27 6.05 0.76
C ALA A 116 6.43 7.03 0.99
N ALA A 117 7.56 6.56 1.52
CA ALA A 117 8.76 7.37 1.72
C ALA A 117 9.31 7.90 0.38
N LEU A 118 9.33 7.08 -0.67
CA LEU A 118 9.73 7.50 -2.02
C LEU A 118 8.74 8.49 -2.66
N ALA A 119 7.48 8.49 -2.24
CA ALA A 119 6.48 9.48 -2.64
C ALA A 119 6.53 10.76 -1.78
N GLY A 120 7.30 10.80 -0.71
CA GLY A 120 7.35 11.92 0.23
C GLY A 120 6.21 11.93 1.27
N ILE A 121 5.52 10.80 1.46
CA ILE A 121 4.47 10.63 2.48
C ILE A 121 5.11 10.13 3.78
N SER A 122 4.85 10.83 4.89
CA SER A 122 5.45 10.55 6.20
C SER A 122 4.51 9.87 7.20
N VAL A 123 3.22 9.73 6.86
CA VAL A 123 2.21 9.11 7.71
C VAL A 123 1.61 7.89 6.99
N PHE A 124 1.61 6.75 7.68
CA PHE A 124 1.05 5.49 7.20
C PHE A 124 0.23 4.86 8.32
N VAL A 125 -0.99 4.40 8.00
CA VAL A 125 -1.84 3.67 8.93
C VAL A 125 -2.14 2.27 8.41
N THR A 126 -2.15 1.29 9.31
CA THR A 126 -2.49 -0.12 9.06
C THR A 126 -3.21 -0.69 10.28
N GLY A 127 -3.76 -1.91 10.16
CA GLY A 127 -4.34 -2.62 11.30
C GLY A 127 -3.30 -3.11 12.30
N GLY A 128 -2.15 -3.59 11.82
CA GLY A 128 -1.05 -4.05 12.66
C GLY A 128 0.18 -4.39 11.84
N MET A 129 1.37 -4.11 12.38
CA MET A 129 2.64 -4.49 11.74
C MET A 129 2.98 -5.96 12.01
N GLY A 130 3.70 -6.58 11.08
CA GLY A 130 4.37 -7.84 11.35
C GLY A 130 5.49 -7.66 12.39
N GLY A 131 6.01 -8.78 12.89
CA GLY A 131 7.05 -8.75 13.91
C GLY A 131 7.78 -10.08 14.05
N VAL A 132 8.33 -10.31 15.24
CA VAL A 132 9.00 -11.56 15.58
C VAL A 132 7.94 -12.64 15.86
N HIS A 133 7.95 -13.72 15.09
CA HIS A 133 7.00 -14.82 15.30
C HIS A 133 7.37 -15.64 16.55
N ARG A 134 6.37 -16.33 17.14
CA ARG A 134 6.60 -17.25 18.26
C ARG A 134 7.49 -18.41 17.79
N GLY A 135 8.60 -18.67 18.46
CA GLY A 135 9.59 -19.68 18.05
C GLY A 135 10.73 -19.15 17.18
N ALA A 136 10.76 -17.84 16.88
CA ALA A 136 11.79 -17.21 16.07
C ALA A 136 13.21 -17.34 16.65
N GLU A 137 13.36 -17.62 17.94
CA GLU A 137 14.66 -17.94 18.55
C GLU A 137 15.31 -19.20 17.95
N ARG A 138 14.53 -20.02 17.23
CA ARG A 138 14.99 -21.20 16.48
C ARG A 138 14.78 -21.07 14.98
N THR A 139 13.65 -20.50 14.55
CA THR A 139 13.26 -20.46 13.12
C THR A 139 13.78 -19.23 12.38
N TYR A 140 14.12 -18.16 13.11
CA TYR A 140 14.51 -16.87 12.55
C TYR A 140 13.39 -16.25 11.68
N ASP A 141 12.14 -16.61 11.96
CA ASP A 141 10.96 -16.08 11.29
C ASP A 141 10.61 -14.70 11.88
N VAL A 142 11.17 -13.66 11.24
CA VAL A 142 11.03 -12.25 11.64
C VAL A 142 10.55 -11.46 10.43
N SER A 143 9.46 -10.70 10.59
CA SER A 143 8.93 -9.86 9.51
C SER A 143 9.94 -8.80 9.08
N ALA A 144 9.96 -8.50 7.77
CA ALA A 144 10.73 -7.40 7.20
C ALA A 144 10.13 -6.00 7.49
N ASP A 145 9.05 -5.94 8.28
CA ASP A 145 8.48 -4.68 8.78
C ASP A 145 9.33 -4.05 9.90
N LEU A 146 10.14 -4.85 10.61
CA LEU A 146 11.07 -4.40 11.66
C LEU A 146 12.41 -3.96 11.07
#